data_AF-A0A2I1G9B2-F1
#
_entry.id   AF-A0A2I1G9B2-F1
#
_cell.length_a   1.000
_cell.length_b   1.000
_cell.length_c   1.000
_cell.angle_alpha   90.00
_cell.angle_beta   90.00
_cell.angle_gamma   90.00
#
_symmetry.space_group_name_H-M   'P 1'
#
loop_
_entity.id
_entity.type
_entity.pdbx_description
1 polymer ?
#
loop_
_entity_poly.entity_id
_entity_poly.type
_entity_poly.pdbx_seq_one_letter_code
_entity_poly.pdbx_strand_id
1 'polypeptide(L)'
;MPIDYSKWDKLELSDDDDFECHPNVDKASFIRWKQADIHQKREERRRKIEALKLETSNNIVLLKRIDDMIQQIIEGGVETFLQTIEKLRETNKKIASEAKEAKDEKDEKDEESSEDSSQKEEQLAYPTFDQMMGVLFERIQDEVKNESPEKVGEQLKNKLIEHRNKLSQRQKEAKQELEKEEREARKKITMDDMHTGFDKSSVSKVAKIEPPKPQPKKTKKKEQVVEVLNPNAQMKSLDDNEKNQAEVDEKDDEKEESDDDDEEEELLTSDLAKEFAMIKDYDRSFEFITKHPEVVSQEIVDQILAEAFQSQLKGKAKYAKQAVHQAWLLQYCQKLGKDGVTLFFKRITSPNPQAREVFMKDVNETYDRIRERCQIMAAEKTQKPQPAKQVEQIQIEVTDPNMSLNVRVPDENAADEEGKKKYQLFKTLPEDFQAALKTTEITKINKVLGEMTVEKAEHVLQVCGDADILSIEPGIIDTTQGEVVPGQEIDNVSHDDKKADL
;
A
#
# COMPACT_ATOMS: atom_id res chain seq x y z
N MET A 1 -58.78 3.74 15.99
CA MET A 1 -58.74 2.34 15.56
C MET A 1 -57.58 1.68 16.29
N PRO A 2 -57.74 0.52 16.93
CA PRO A 2 -56.62 -0.23 17.49
C PRO A 2 -55.62 -0.57 16.38
N ILE A 3 -54.32 -0.47 16.68
CA ILE A 3 -53.26 -0.87 15.75
C ILE A 3 -53.20 -2.40 15.79
N ASP A 4 -53.39 -3.06 14.64
CA ASP A 4 -53.40 -4.53 14.53
C ASP A 4 -52.01 -5.07 14.15
N TYR A 5 -51.46 -5.92 15.02
CA TYR A 5 -50.18 -6.61 14.85
C TYR A 5 -50.36 -8.10 14.50
N SER A 6 -51.58 -8.57 14.20
CA SER A 6 -51.91 -9.98 13.92
C SER A 6 -51.15 -10.62 12.75
N LYS A 7 -50.50 -9.80 11.92
CA LYS A 7 -49.56 -10.27 10.89
C LYS A 7 -48.42 -11.09 11.49
N TRP A 8 -47.88 -10.68 12.64
CA TRP A 8 -46.70 -11.27 13.26
C TRP A 8 -47.01 -12.48 14.15
N ASP A 9 -48.29 -12.75 14.45
CA ASP A 9 -48.73 -13.95 15.20
C ASP A 9 -48.46 -15.27 14.44
N LYS A 10 -48.06 -15.17 13.17
CA LYS A 10 -47.87 -16.30 12.24
C LYS A 10 -46.40 -16.67 12.01
N LEU A 11 -45.47 -16.11 12.77
CA LEU A 11 -44.05 -16.39 12.63
C LEU A 11 -43.73 -17.83 13.07
N GLU A 12 -42.98 -18.56 12.25
CA GLU A 12 -42.47 -19.89 12.58
C GLU A 12 -40.94 -19.89 12.60
N LEU A 13 -40.38 -19.83 13.81
CA LEU A 13 -38.95 -19.94 14.06
C LEU A 13 -38.59 -21.42 14.22
N SER A 14 -37.66 -21.91 13.39
CA SER A 14 -37.17 -23.29 13.45
C SER A 14 -36.22 -23.53 14.63
N ASP A 15 -35.58 -22.47 15.12
CA ASP A 15 -34.61 -22.48 16.22
C ASP A 15 -35.14 -21.62 17.39
N ASP A 16 -36.37 -21.91 17.81
CA ASP A 16 -37.01 -21.22 18.94
C ASP A 16 -36.52 -21.84 20.26
N ASP A 17 -35.51 -21.19 20.84
CA ASP A 17 -34.90 -21.57 22.11
C ASP A 17 -35.82 -21.34 23.33
N ASP A 18 -36.92 -20.61 23.20
CA ASP A 18 -37.81 -20.31 24.33
C ASP A 18 -38.87 -21.41 24.59
N PHE A 19 -38.73 -22.58 23.94
CA PHE A 19 -39.62 -23.71 24.17
C PHE A 19 -39.38 -24.39 25.54
N GLU A 20 -40.43 -24.49 26.35
CA GLU A 20 -40.45 -25.26 27.59
C GLU A 20 -40.51 -26.78 27.28
N CYS A 21 -39.34 -27.42 27.23
CA CYS A 21 -39.25 -28.88 27.20
C CYS A 21 -39.68 -29.51 28.53
N HIS A 22 -40.25 -30.71 28.45
CA HIS A 22 -40.47 -31.53 29.64
C HIS A 22 -39.12 -31.84 30.33
N PRO A 23 -39.05 -31.87 31.68
CA PRO A 23 -37.79 -32.08 32.42
C PRO A 23 -36.98 -33.34 32.06
N ASN A 24 -37.59 -34.33 31.40
CA ASN A 24 -36.97 -35.58 30.98
C ASN A 24 -36.53 -35.59 29.50
N VAL A 25 -36.79 -34.52 28.76
CA VAL A 25 -36.43 -34.38 27.35
C VAL A 25 -35.22 -33.47 27.26
N ASP A 26 -34.16 -33.95 26.61
CA ASP A 26 -33.03 -33.09 26.30
C ASP A 26 -33.43 -32.02 25.29
N LYS A 27 -33.29 -30.76 25.71
CA LYS A 27 -33.69 -29.59 24.95
C LYS A 27 -32.93 -29.50 23.62
N ALA A 28 -31.63 -29.80 23.62
CA ALA A 28 -30.79 -29.65 22.42
C ALA A 28 -31.17 -30.63 21.30
N SER A 29 -31.34 -31.91 21.64
CA SER A 29 -31.78 -32.92 20.67
C SER A 29 -33.22 -32.69 20.21
N PHE A 30 -34.11 -32.24 21.09
CA PHE A 30 -35.49 -31.92 20.73
C PHE A 30 -35.59 -30.75 19.73
N ILE A 31 -34.81 -29.68 19.92
CA ILE A 31 -34.77 -28.53 19.00
C ILE A 31 -34.29 -28.98 17.61
N ARG A 32 -33.20 -29.76 17.55
CA ARG A 32 -32.69 -30.30 16.27
C ARG A 32 -33.71 -31.18 15.56
N TRP A 33 -34.38 -32.06 16.30
CA TRP A 33 -35.42 -32.92 15.73
C TRP A 33 -36.60 -32.10 15.20
N LYS A 34 -37.07 -31.10 15.96
CA LYS A 34 -38.15 -30.20 15.57
C LYS A 34 -37.76 -29.37 14.34
N GLN A 35 -36.52 -28.88 14.28
CA GLN A 35 -35.99 -28.20 13.10
C GLN A 35 -36.04 -29.13 11.87
N ALA A 36 -35.51 -30.35 11.99
CA ALA A 36 -35.53 -31.33 10.91
C ALA A 36 -36.96 -31.67 10.44
N ASP A 37 -37.89 -31.89 11.38
CA ASP A 37 -39.31 -32.15 11.09
C ASP A 37 -39.99 -30.97 10.37
N ILE A 38 -39.71 -29.73 10.80
CA ILE A 38 -40.22 -28.52 10.14
C ILE A 38 -39.66 -28.42 8.71
N HIS A 39 -38.35 -28.63 8.52
CA HIS A 39 -37.75 -28.61 7.17
C HIS A 39 -38.32 -29.71 6.29
N GLN A 40 -38.41 -30.96 6.78
CA GLN A 40 -38.98 -32.08 6.05
C GLN A 40 -40.43 -31.78 5.62
N LYS A 41 -41.29 -31.31 6.54
CA LYS A 41 -42.67 -30.94 6.20
C LYS A 41 -42.76 -29.81 5.17
N ARG A 42 -41.84 -28.84 5.22
CA ARG A 42 -41.76 -27.76 4.22
C ARG A 42 -41.36 -28.29 2.86
N GLU A 43 -40.38 -29.18 2.81
CA GLU A 43 -39.91 -29.81 1.57
C GLU A 43 -40.97 -30.71 0.96
N GLU A 44 -41.64 -31.55 1.76
CA GLU A 44 -42.77 -32.37 1.34
C GLU A 44 -43.89 -31.51 0.77
N ARG A 45 -44.24 -30.39 1.45
CA ARG A 45 -45.24 -29.45 0.95
C ARG A 45 -44.80 -28.79 -0.35
N ARG A 46 -43.55 -28.34 -0.46
CA ARG A 46 -43.00 -27.73 -1.68
C ARG A 46 -43.06 -28.71 -2.85
N ARG A 47 -42.59 -29.95 -2.64
CA ARG A 47 -42.68 -31.05 -3.61
C ARG A 47 -44.13 -31.30 -4.04
N LYS A 48 -45.07 -31.32 -3.09
CA LYS A 48 -46.50 -31.50 -3.38
C LYS A 48 -47.10 -30.35 -4.19
N ILE A 49 -46.78 -29.10 -3.85
CA ILE A 49 -47.22 -27.92 -4.60
C ILE A 49 -46.67 -27.96 -6.03
N GLU A 50 -45.40 -28.29 -6.19
CA GLU A 50 -44.74 -28.40 -7.50
C GLU A 50 -45.35 -29.54 -8.34
N ALA A 51 -45.52 -30.72 -7.75
CA ALA A 51 -46.22 -31.85 -8.34
C ALA A 51 -47.64 -31.48 -8.83
N LEU A 52 -48.43 -30.81 -7.99
CA LEU A 52 -49.77 -30.36 -8.35
C LEU A 52 -49.76 -29.27 -9.43
N LYS A 53 -48.78 -28.36 -9.44
CA LYS A 53 -48.62 -27.36 -10.50
C LYS A 53 -48.34 -28.02 -11.85
N LEU A 54 -47.44 -28.99 -11.86
CA LEU A 54 -47.11 -29.76 -13.05
C LEU A 54 -48.29 -30.62 -13.51
N GLU A 55 -48.95 -31.33 -12.59
CA GLU A 55 -50.16 -32.11 -12.89
C GLU A 55 -51.23 -31.20 -13.51
N THR A 56 -51.48 -30.03 -12.91
CA THR A 56 -52.50 -29.11 -13.42
C THR A 56 -52.15 -28.52 -14.78
N SER A 57 -50.88 -28.20 -15.06
CA SER A 57 -50.47 -27.77 -16.40
C SER A 57 -50.62 -28.89 -17.43
N ASN A 58 -50.22 -30.11 -17.09
CA ASN A 58 -50.29 -31.27 -17.99
C ASN A 58 -51.75 -31.63 -18.30
N ASN A 59 -52.61 -31.66 -17.29
CA ASN A 59 -54.03 -31.92 -17.44
C ASN A 59 -54.72 -30.90 -18.36
N ILE A 60 -54.29 -29.62 -18.35
CA ILE A 60 -54.83 -28.60 -19.28
C ILE A 60 -54.51 -28.97 -20.74
N VAL A 61 -53.27 -29.39 -21.01
CA VAL A 61 -52.85 -29.81 -22.36
C VAL A 61 -53.57 -31.08 -22.79
N LEU A 62 -53.66 -32.08 -21.90
CA LEU A 62 -54.40 -33.32 -22.10
C LEU A 62 -55.89 -33.08 -22.41
N LEU A 63 -56.55 -32.21 -21.65
CA LEU A 63 -57.95 -31.88 -21.90
C LEU A 63 -58.13 -31.25 -23.30
N LYS A 64 -57.30 -30.27 -23.68
CA LYS A 64 -57.37 -29.66 -25.02
C LYS A 64 -57.19 -30.71 -26.12
N ARG A 65 -56.22 -31.60 -25.97
CA ARG A 65 -55.96 -32.62 -27.00
C ARG A 65 -57.07 -33.67 -27.07
N ILE A 66 -57.63 -34.09 -25.94
CA ILE A 66 -58.79 -34.98 -25.92
C ILE A 66 -59.99 -34.30 -26.60
N ASP A 67 -60.15 -32.99 -26.42
CA ASP A 67 -61.20 -32.21 -27.09
C ASP A 67 -61.00 -32.19 -28.61
N ASP A 68 -59.77 -31.94 -29.07
CA ASP A 68 -59.42 -32.00 -30.50
C ASP A 68 -59.70 -33.39 -31.09
N MET A 69 -59.38 -34.46 -30.34
CA MET A 69 -59.62 -35.84 -30.77
C MET A 69 -61.11 -36.17 -30.83
N ILE A 70 -61.89 -35.70 -29.87
CA ILE A 70 -63.35 -35.82 -29.91
C ILE A 70 -63.91 -35.09 -31.13
N GLN A 71 -63.40 -33.89 -31.46
CA GLN A 71 -63.79 -33.17 -32.67
C GLN A 71 -63.41 -33.93 -33.95
N GLN A 72 -62.20 -34.49 -34.02
CA GLN A 72 -61.76 -35.30 -35.16
C GLN A 72 -62.65 -36.53 -35.39
N ILE A 73 -63.10 -37.20 -34.32
CA ILE A 73 -64.04 -38.33 -34.44
C ILE A 73 -65.41 -37.86 -34.95
N ILE A 74 -65.87 -36.67 -34.52
CA ILE A 74 -67.17 -36.12 -34.93
C ILE A 74 -67.15 -35.69 -36.41
N GLU A 75 -66.08 -35.05 -36.87
CA GLU A 75 -65.99 -34.47 -38.22
C GLU A 75 -65.41 -35.43 -39.27
N GLY A 76 -64.36 -36.18 -38.91
CA GLY A 76 -63.58 -37.03 -39.82
C GLY A 76 -63.95 -38.51 -39.79
N GLY A 77 -64.84 -38.93 -38.89
CA GLY A 77 -65.21 -40.33 -38.71
C GLY A 77 -64.13 -41.18 -38.01
N VAL A 78 -64.50 -42.41 -37.66
CA VAL A 78 -63.69 -43.31 -36.81
C VAL A 78 -62.42 -43.78 -37.51
N GLU A 79 -62.47 -43.94 -38.84
CA GLU A 79 -61.38 -44.52 -39.63
C GLU A 79 -60.19 -43.57 -39.76
N THR A 80 -60.43 -42.26 -39.95
CA THR A 80 -59.38 -41.25 -39.96
C THR A 80 -58.75 -41.09 -38.57
N PHE A 81 -59.55 -41.20 -37.52
CA PHE A 81 -59.07 -41.19 -36.14
C PHE A 81 -58.12 -42.37 -35.85
N LEU A 82 -58.48 -43.59 -36.24
CA LEU A 82 -57.62 -44.77 -36.06
C LEU A 82 -56.28 -44.62 -36.79
N GLN A 83 -56.28 -44.07 -38.02
CA GLN A 83 -55.04 -43.79 -38.75
C GLN A 83 -54.17 -42.73 -38.07
N THR A 84 -54.78 -41.69 -37.47
CA THR A 84 -54.03 -40.68 -36.71
C THR A 84 -53.41 -41.26 -35.43
N ILE A 85 -54.10 -42.19 -34.76
CA ILE A 85 -53.56 -42.88 -33.59
C ILE A 85 -52.38 -43.77 -33.96
N GLU A 86 -52.49 -44.53 -35.06
CA GLU A 86 -51.43 -45.44 -35.47
C GLU A 86 -50.14 -44.67 -35.81
N LYS A 87 -50.28 -43.52 -36.49
CA LYS A 87 -49.17 -42.59 -36.73
C LYS A 87 -48.58 -42.03 -35.44
N LEU A 88 -49.40 -41.63 -34.48
CA LEU A 88 -48.94 -41.16 -33.16
C LEU A 88 -48.20 -42.26 -32.38
N ARG A 89 -48.64 -43.51 -32.50
CA ARG A 89 -47.98 -44.66 -31.87
C ARG A 89 -46.61 -44.91 -32.47
N GLU A 90 -46.50 -44.84 -33.80
CA GLU A 90 -45.23 -44.97 -34.51
C GLU A 90 -44.25 -43.86 -34.14
N THR A 91 -44.71 -42.61 -34.05
CA THR A 91 -43.85 -41.49 -33.61
C THR A 91 -43.40 -41.68 -32.16
N ASN A 92 -44.30 -42.12 -31.27
CA ASN A 92 -43.96 -42.32 -29.86
C ASN A 92 -42.99 -43.49 -29.66
N LYS A 93 -43.12 -44.57 -30.44
CA LYS A 93 -42.16 -45.68 -30.43
C LYS A 93 -40.78 -45.23 -30.90
N LYS A 94 -40.70 -44.39 -31.93
CA LYS A 94 -39.43 -43.82 -32.43
C LYS A 94 -38.78 -42.89 -31.41
N ILE A 95 -39.55 -41.99 -30.81
CA ILE A 95 -39.07 -41.09 -29.76
C ILE A 95 -38.57 -41.89 -28.54
N ALA A 96 -39.27 -42.97 -28.17
CA ALA A 96 -38.86 -43.83 -27.05
C ALA A 96 -37.62 -44.67 -27.35
N SER A 97 -37.39 -45.09 -28.61
CA SER A 97 -36.14 -45.76 -29.00
C SER A 97 -34.97 -44.78 -29.07
N GLU A 98 -35.18 -43.60 -29.64
CA GLU A 98 -34.17 -42.53 -29.72
C GLU A 98 -33.77 -42.02 -28.31
N ALA A 99 -34.73 -41.93 -27.38
CA ALA A 99 -34.46 -41.54 -26.00
C ALA A 99 -33.75 -42.64 -25.17
N LYS A 100 -33.87 -43.92 -25.57
CA LYS A 100 -33.09 -45.02 -24.98
C LYS A 100 -31.66 -45.04 -25.53
N GLU A 101 -31.51 -44.89 -26.85
CA GLU A 101 -30.19 -44.78 -27.50
C GLU A 101 -29.40 -43.58 -26.97
N ALA A 102 -30.05 -42.43 -26.75
CA ALA A 102 -29.42 -41.24 -26.18
C ALA A 102 -29.10 -41.31 -24.67
N LYS A 103 -29.68 -42.28 -23.94
CA LYS A 103 -29.33 -42.57 -22.54
C LYS A 103 -28.17 -43.55 -22.46
N ASP A 104 -28.20 -44.61 -23.27
CA ASP A 104 -27.10 -45.57 -23.36
C ASP A 104 -25.79 -44.93 -23.85
N GLU A 105 -25.84 -43.88 -24.70
CA GLU A 105 -24.65 -43.09 -25.10
C GLU A 105 -24.10 -42.13 -24.03
N LYS A 106 -24.90 -41.78 -23.00
CA LYS A 106 -24.48 -40.86 -21.93
C LYS A 106 -23.92 -41.58 -20.71
N ASP A 107 -24.40 -42.79 -20.41
CA ASP A 107 -23.90 -43.58 -19.28
C ASP A 107 -22.47 -44.13 -19.52
N GLU A 108 -21.93 -44.08 -20.75
CA GLU A 108 -20.53 -44.46 -21.05
C GLU A 108 -19.48 -43.35 -20.81
N LYS A 109 -19.87 -42.09 -20.53
CA LYS A 109 -18.92 -40.95 -20.48
C LYS A 109 -18.78 -40.21 -19.16
N ASP A 110 -19.64 -40.45 -18.17
CA ASP A 110 -19.67 -39.66 -16.92
C ASP A 110 -19.46 -40.53 -15.66
N GLU A 111 -18.46 -41.44 -15.64
CA GLU A 111 -18.06 -42.16 -14.41
C GLU A 111 -17.08 -41.39 -13.49
N GLU A 112 -16.60 -40.21 -13.87
CA GLU A 112 -15.68 -39.43 -13.01
C GLU A 112 -16.06 -37.95 -12.94
N SER A 113 -17.13 -37.62 -12.19
CA SER A 113 -17.16 -36.51 -11.23
C SER A 113 -18.59 -36.12 -10.81
N SER A 114 -18.73 -35.77 -9.52
CA SER A 114 -19.86 -35.12 -8.85
C SER A 114 -20.81 -36.02 -8.04
N GLU A 115 -20.33 -36.43 -6.85
CA GLU A 115 -21.17 -36.94 -5.74
C GLU A 115 -22.02 -35.84 -5.05
N ASP A 116 -22.08 -34.61 -5.58
CA ASP A 116 -22.84 -33.48 -4.98
C ASP A 116 -24.06 -33.04 -5.83
N SER A 117 -24.35 -33.77 -6.91
CA SER A 117 -25.47 -33.49 -7.84
C SER A 117 -26.70 -34.37 -7.58
N SER A 118 -26.55 -35.44 -6.81
CA SER A 118 -27.47 -36.58 -6.72
C SER A 118 -28.81 -36.28 -6.00
N GLN A 119 -29.04 -35.05 -5.55
CA GLN A 119 -30.28 -34.65 -4.87
C GLN A 119 -31.19 -33.73 -5.71
N LYS A 120 -30.74 -33.27 -6.89
CA LYS A 120 -31.54 -32.39 -7.76
C LYS A 120 -32.29 -33.10 -8.89
N GLU A 121 -32.01 -34.38 -9.11
CA GLU A 121 -32.58 -35.17 -10.22
C GLU A 121 -33.51 -36.31 -9.78
N GLU A 122 -34.03 -36.26 -8.57
CA GLU A 122 -35.35 -36.86 -8.30
C GLU A 122 -36.44 -35.88 -8.78
N GLN A 123 -36.26 -35.34 -10.00
CA GLN A 123 -37.37 -34.73 -10.71
C GLN A 123 -38.38 -35.84 -10.87
N LEU A 124 -39.52 -35.71 -10.20
CA LEU A 124 -40.70 -36.55 -10.38
C LEU A 124 -40.87 -36.79 -11.87
N ALA A 125 -40.41 -37.95 -12.35
CA ALA A 125 -40.39 -38.29 -13.76
C ALA A 125 -41.83 -38.61 -14.13
N TYR A 126 -42.63 -37.57 -14.31
CA TYR A 126 -43.97 -37.71 -14.80
C TYR A 126 -43.86 -38.26 -16.22
N PRO A 127 -44.57 -39.37 -16.53
CA PRO A 127 -44.57 -39.94 -17.86
C PRO A 127 -44.91 -38.84 -18.87
N THR A 128 -44.24 -38.85 -20.01
CA THR A 128 -44.49 -37.83 -21.03
C THR A 128 -45.96 -37.91 -21.47
N PHE A 129 -46.49 -36.78 -21.92
CA PHE A 129 -47.86 -36.67 -22.43
C PHE A 129 -48.25 -37.83 -23.35
N ASP A 130 -47.36 -38.13 -24.28
CA ASP A 130 -47.50 -39.17 -25.29
C ASP A 130 -47.52 -40.60 -24.70
N GLN A 131 -46.81 -40.82 -23.60
CA GLN A 131 -46.85 -42.08 -22.85
C GLN A 131 -48.16 -42.24 -22.09
N MET A 132 -48.64 -41.19 -21.40
CA MET A 132 -49.94 -41.21 -20.71
C MET A 132 -51.08 -41.45 -21.70
N MET A 133 -50.98 -40.86 -22.88
CA MET A 133 -51.96 -41.02 -23.95
C MET A 133 -51.90 -42.41 -24.59
N GLY A 134 -50.70 -42.96 -24.79
CA GLY A 134 -50.52 -44.35 -25.24
C GLY A 134 -51.21 -45.36 -24.32
N VAL A 135 -51.04 -45.22 -23.00
CA VAL A 135 -51.70 -46.10 -22.01
C VAL A 135 -53.22 -45.96 -22.04
N LEU A 136 -53.74 -44.73 -22.16
CA LEU A 136 -55.18 -44.49 -22.28
C LEU A 136 -55.74 -45.16 -23.54
N PHE A 137 -55.02 -45.09 -24.65
CA PHE A 137 -55.41 -45.75 -25.88
C PHE A 137 -55.32 -47.26 -25.84
N GLU A 138 -54.28 -47.84 -25.23
CA GLU A 138 -54.18 -49.30 -25.08
C GLU A 138 -55.35 -49.84 -24.26
N ARG A 139 -55.71 -49.15 -23.17
CA ARG A 139 -56.87 -49.50 -22.35
C ARG A 139 -58.19 -49.43 -23.14
N ILE A 140 -58.38 -48.35 -23.91
CA ILE A 140 -59.57 -48.18 -24.73
C ILE A 140 -59.62 -49.24 -25.85
N GLN A 141 -58.49 -49.55 -26.48
CA GLN A 141 -58.41 -50.53 -27.56
C GLN A 141 -58.69 -51.95 -27.07
N ASP A 142 -58.12 -52.35 -25.92
CA ASP A 142 -58.33 -53.68 -25.33
C ASP A 142 -59.80 -53.94 -25.01
N GLU A 143 -60.53 -52.92 -24.58
CA GLU A 143 -61.96 -53.03 -24.27
C GLU A 143 -62.85 -52.99 -25.53
N VAL A 144 -62.31 -52.60 -26.70
CA VAL A 144 -63.04 -52.41 -27.96
C VAL A 144 -62.78 -53.54 -28.97
N LYS A 145 -61.71 -54.35 -28.77
CA LYS A 145 -61.31 -55.49 -29.63
C LYS A 145 -62.39 -56.57 -29.85
N ASN A 146 -63.46 -56.60 -29.04
CA ASN A 146 -64.47 -57.66 -29.05
C ASN A 146 -65.79 -57.29 -29.75
N GLU A 147 -65.90 -56.12 -30.41
CA GLU A 147 -67.17 -55.62 -30.97
C GLU A 147 -67.11 -55.23 -32.47
N SER A 148 -68.29 -55.06 -33.07
CA SER A 148 -68.48 -54.72 -34.50
C SER A 148 -68.01 -53.29 -34.84
N PRO A 149 -67.43 -53.04 -36.03
CA PRO A 149 -66.72 -51.80 -36.39
C PRO A 149 -67.54 -50.51 -36.28
N GLU A 150 -68.87 -50.55 -36.47
CA GLU A 150 -69.74 -49.38 -36.34
C GLU A 150 -70.02 -49.02 -34.87
N LYS A 151 -70.19 -50.02 -34.00
CA LYS A 151 -70.40 -49.81 -32.55
C LYS A 151 -69.10 -49.39 -31.84
N VAL A 152 -67.97 -49.87 -32.35
CA VAL A 152 -66.62 -49.51 -31.91
C VAL A 152 -66.43 -47.99 -31.91
N GLY A 153 -66.90 -47.29 -32.95
CA GLY A 153 -66.79 -45.84 -33.06
C GLY A 153 -67.55 -45.04 -32.00
N GLU A 154 -68.83 -45.38 -31.80
CA GLU A 154 -69.67 -44.71 -30.80
C GLU A 154 -69.19 -44.99 -29.38
N GLN A 155 -68.76 -46.22 -29.10
CA GLN A 155 -68.18 -46.59 -27.80
C GLN A 155 -66.86 -45.86 -27.53
N LEU A 156 -65.99 -45.75 -28.53
CA LEU A 156 -64.72 -45.02 -28.44
C LEU A 156 -64.94 -43.56 -28.07
N LYS A 157 -65.90 -42.92 -28.75
CA LYS A 157 -66.32 -41.53 -28.46
C LYS A 157 -66.84 -41.39 -27.03
N ASN A 158 -67.74 -42.29 -26.61
CA ASN A 158 -68.32 -42.24 -25.27
C ASN A 158 -67.27 -42.42 -24.18
N LYS A 159 -66.31 -43.33 -24.38
CA LYS A 159 -65.18 -43.53 -23.44
C LYS A 159 -64.24 -42.33 -23.40
N LEU A 160 -63.91 -41.72 -24.54
CA LEU A 160 -63.10 -40.50 -24.55
C LEU A 160 -63.79 -39.34 -23.82
N ILE A 161 -65.11 -39.19 -23.98
CA ILE A 161 -65.91 -38.21 -23.22
C ILE A 161 -65.89 -38.55 -21.72
N GLU A 162 -66.03 -39.81 -21.34
CA GLU A 162 -65.95 -40.23 -19.94
C GLU A 162 -64.58 -39.93 -19.32
N HIS A 163 -63.49 -40.26 -20.03
CA HIS A 163 -62.12 -39.96 -19.61
C HIS A 163 -61.84 -38.47 -19.56
N ARG A 164 -62.35 -37.68 -20.52
CA ARG A 164 -62.31 -36.21 -20.48
C ARG A 164 -62.99 -35.68 -19.22
N ASN A 165 -64.17 -36.21 -18.88
CA ASN A 165 -64.92 -35.77 -17.70
C ASN A 165 -64.20 -36.15 -16.40
N LYS A 166 -63.65 -37.37 -16.31
CA LYS A 166 -62.82 -37.81 -15.18
C LYS A 166 -61.58 -36.93 -15.01
N LEU A 167 -60.87 -36.63 -16.12
CA LEU A 167 -59.70 -35.77 -16.10
C LEU A 167 -60.08 -34.32 -15.72
N SER A 168 -61.22 -33.82 -16.18
CA SER A 168 -61.74 -32.50 -15.81
C SER A 168 -62.07 -32.44 -14.32
N GLN A 169 -62.65 -33.51 -13.77
CA GLN A 169 -62.91 -33.63 -12.33
C GLN A 169 -61.61 -33.66 -11.53
N ARG A 170 -60.65 -34.52 -11.91
CA ARG A 170 -59.32 -34.57 -11.26
C ARG A 170 -58.61 -33.21 -11.34
N GLN A 171 -58.75 -32.49 -12.45
CA GLN A 171 -58.20 -31.15 -12.60
C GLN A 171 -58.81 -30.14 -11.63
N LYS A 172 -60.12 -30.24 -11.34
CA LYS A 172 -60.77 -29.40 -10.33
C LYS A 172 -60.28 -29.76 -8.92
N GLU A 173 -60.17 -31.04 -8.62
CA GLU A 173 -59.66 -31.55 -7.33
C GLU A 173 -58.21 -31.12 -7.10
N ALA A 174 -57.33 -31.30 -8.08
CA ALA A 174 -55.92 -30.90 -8.03
C ALA A 174 -55.76 -29.38 -7.83
N LYS A 175 -56.61 -28.55 -8.48
CA LYS A 175 -56.62 -27.10 -8.25
C LYS A 175 -57.06 -26.73 -6.82
N GLN A 176 -58.08 -27.42 -6.30
CA GLN A 176 -58.53 -27.21 -4.91
C GLN A 176 -57.46 -27.64 -3.90
N GLU A 177 -56.78 -28.76 -4.14
CA GLU A 177 -55.66 -29.23 -3.34
C GLU A 177 -54.50 -28.23 -3.39
N LEU A 178 -54.13 -27.74 -4.58
CA LEU A 178 -53.09 -26.74 -4.76
C LEU A 178 -53.41 -25.45 -4.00
N GLU A 179 -54.64 -24.96 -4.08
CA GLU A 179 -55.05 -23.76 -3.34
C GLU A 179 -55.03 -23.98 -1.83
N LYS A 180 -55.38 -25.18 -1.35
CA LYS A 180 -55.28 -25.55 0.08
C LYS A 180 -53.83 -25.56 0.54
N GLU A 181 -52.94 -26.22 -0.19
CA GLU A 181 -51.51 -26.32 0.14
C GLU A 181 -50.82 -24.94 0.06
N GLU A 182 -51.14 -24.11 -0.94
CA GLU A 182 -50.62 -22.75 -1.04
C GLU A 182 -51.14 -21.86 0.09
N ARG A 183 -52.41 -22.02 0.49
CA ARG A 183 -52.95 -21.31 1.66
C ARG A 183 -52.24 -21.74 2.93
N GLU A 184 -51.97 -23.03 3.11
CA GLU A 184 -51.22 -23.56 4.25
C GLU A 184 -49.76 -23.11 4.28
N ALA A 185 -49.09 -23.06 3.13
CA ALA A 185 -47.75 -22.51 3.01
C ALA A 185 -47.73 -21.03 3.43
N ARG A 186 -48.72 -20.24 3.01
CA ARG A 186 -48.87 -18.81 3.37
C ARG A 186 -49.40 -18.57 4.79
N LYS A 187 -49.82 -19.62 5.53
CA LYS A 187 -50.30 -19.45 6.91
C LYS A 187 -49.17 -19.04 7.85
N LYS A 188 -47.93 -19.43 7.56
CA LYS A 188 -46.77 -19.18 8.41
C LYS A 188 -45.76 -18.32 7.67
N ILE A 189 -45.16 -17.34 8.36
CA ILE A 189 -44.05 -16.55 7.85
C ILE A 189 -42.76 -17.27 8.25
N THR A 190 -41.94 -17.62 7.28
CA THR A 190 -40.69 -18.36 7.46
C THR A 190 -39.51 -17.50 7.01
N MET A 191 -38.28 -17.92 7.35
CA MET A 191 -37.05 -17.27 6.89
C MET A 191 -36.96 -17.21 5.36
N ASP A 192 -37.54 -18.18 4.63
CA ASP A 192 -37.52 -18.20 3.16
C ASP A 192 -38.35 -17.05 2.54
N ASP A 193 -39.34 -16.53 3.28
CA ASP A 193 -40.15 -15.36 2.88
C ASP A 193 -39.42 -14.04 3.18
N MET A 194 -38.32 -14.09 3.97
CA MET A 194 -37.50 -12.92 4.25
C MET A 194 -36.43 -12.75 3.18
N HIS A 195 -36.44 -11.60 2.52
CA HIS A 195 -35.46 -11.26 1.50
C HIS A 195 -34.35 -10.37 2.06
N THR A 196 -33.11 -10.68 1.70
CA THR A 196 -31.94 -9.85 2.02
C THR A 196 -32.00 -8.55 1.22
N GLY A 197 -32.33 -7.43 1.87
CA GLY A 197 -32.42 -6.13 1.20
C GLY A 197 -31.06 -5.47 0.91
N PHE A 198 -30.06 -5.72 1.74
CA PHE A 198 -28.70 -5.20 1.59
C PHE A 198 -27.73 -6.16 2.28
N ASP A 199 -26.67 -6.54 1.57
CA ASP A 199 -25.57 -7.31 2.11
C ASP A 199 -24.25 -6.63 1.70
N LYS A 200 -23.47 -6.23 2.70
CA LYS A 200 -22.13 -5.66 2.51
C LYS A 200 -21.19 -6.28 3.51
N SER A 201 -20.32 -7.15 3.02
CA SER A 201 -19.14 -7.56 3.75
C SER A 201 -18.00 -6.58 3.47
N SER A 202 -17.36 -6.10 4.53
CA SER A 202 -16.08 -5.39 4.43
C SER A 202 -15.09 -6.07 5.33
N VAL A 203 -14.08 -6.68 4.73
CA VAL A 203 -12.93 -7.18 5.48
C VAL A 203 -11.89 -6.08 5.45
N SER A 204 -11.56 -5.51 6.62
CA SER A 204 -10.43 -4.61 6.78
C SER A 204 -9.14 -5.38 6.50
N LYS A 205 -8.76 -5.45 5.21
CA LYS A 205 -7.40 -5.83 4.85
C LYS A 205 -6.52 -4.74 5.41
N VAL A 206 -5.75 -5.06 6.45
CA VAL A 206 -4.60 -4.26 6.85
C VAL A 206 -3.82 -4.03 5.56
N ALA A 207 -3.82 -2.77 5.09
CA ALA A 207 -3.08 -2.42 3.89
C ALA A 207 -1.67 -2.99 4.09
N LYS A 208 -1.19 -3.81 3.15
CA LYS A 208 0.25 -3.97 3.03
C LYS A 208 0.75 -2.56 2.88
N ILE A 209 1.49 -2.08 3.88
CA ILE A 209 2.14 -0.79 3.89
C ILE A 209 3.03 -0.82 2.64
N GLU A 210 2.56 -0.21 1.55
CA GLU A 210 3.42 0.09 0.44
C GLU A 210 4.45 1.08 1.00
N PRO A 211 5.76 0.79 0.89
CA PRO A 211 6.77 1.71 1.37
C PRO A 211 6.53 3.07 0.69
N PRO A 212 6.65 4.19 1.42
CA PRO A 212 6.44 5.52 0.86
C PRO A 212 7.36 5.68 -0.36
N LYS A 213 6.77 6.05 -1.51
CA LYS A 213 7.55 6.43 -2.69
C LYS A 213 8.57 7.49 -2.26
N PRO A 214 9.88 7.30 -2.50
CA PRO A 214 10.87 8.28 -2.12
C PRO A 214 10.61 9.57 -2.87
N GLN A 215 10.43 10.67 -2.12
CA GLN A 215 10.58 12.00 -2.68
C GLN A 215 12.05 12.21 -3.09
N PRO A 216 12.32 12.86 -4.23
CA PRO A 216 13.68 12.98 -4.75
C PRO A 216 14.52 13.90 -3.83
N LYS A 217 15.48 13.31 -3.11
CA LYS A 217 16.54 14.06 -2.41
C LYS A 217 17.52 14.59 -3.44
N LYS A 218 17.65 15.92 -3.55
CA LYS A 218 18.77 16.57 -4.23
C LYS A 218 20.06 16.28 -3.43
N THR A 219 21.01 15.62 -4.09
CA THR A 219 22.35 15.34 -3.56
C THR A 219 23.25 16.57 -3.73
N LYS A 220 23.68 17.20 -2.62
CA LYS A 220 24.95 17.94 -2.58
C LYS A 220 25.94 17.10 -1.77
N LYS A 221 27.00 16.61 -2.42
CA LYS A 221 28.15 15.99 -1.74
C LYS A 221 28.85 17.05 -0.89
N LYS A 222 28.70 16.99 0.43
CA LYS A 222 29.77 17.40 1.36
C LYS A 222 30.49 16.13 1.77
N GLU A 223 31.78 16.04 1.49
CA GLU A 223 32.63 15.00 2.06
C GLU A 223 32.61 15.14 3.59
N GLN A 224 31.88 14.26 4.26
CA GLN A 224 32.08 14.01 5.67
C GLN A 224 32.96 12.77 5.78
N VAL A 225 34.13 12.95 6.37
CA VAL A 225 35.01 11.84 6.79
C VAL A 225 34.22 10.98 7.79
N VAL A 226 33.77 9.82 7.34
CA VAL A 226 33.13 8.82 8.21
C VAL A 226 34.24 8.02 8.89
N GLU A 227 34.54 8.33 10.14
CA GLU A 227 35.22 7.37 11.00
C GLU A 227 34.20 6.34 11.50
N VAL A 228 34.38 5.11 11.01
CA VAL A 228 33.52 3.96 11.31
C VAL A 228 33.67 3.57 12.79
N LEU A 229 32.55 3.59 13.51
CA LEU A 229 32.50 3.46 14.97
C LEU A 229 32.56 2.02 15.52
N ASN A 230 32.78 0.99 14.68
CA ASN A 230 33.24 -0.36 15.06
C ASN A 230 33.49 -1.25 13.81
N PRO A 231 34.73 -1.60 13.43
CA PRO A 231 34.98 -2.48 12.28
C PRO A 231 34.71 -3.98 12.53
N ASN A 232 34.43 -4.42 13.76
CA ASN A 232 34.29 -5.85 14.11
C ASN A 232 32.92 -6.26 14.71
N ALA A 233 31.86 -5.48 14.53
CA ALA A 233 30.52 -5.93 14.93
C ALA A 233 29.95 -6.93 13.90
N GLN A 234 30.33 -8.20 14.01
CA GLN A 234 29.62 -9.29 13.33
C GLN A 234 28.20 -9.42 13.90
N MET A 235 27.21 -8.83 13.24
CA MET A 235 25.84 -9.33 13.35
C MET A 235 25.70 -10.52 12.40
N LYS A 236 25.38 -11.69 12.97
CA LYS A 236 24.99 -12.88 12.21
C LYS A 236 23.83 -12.54 11.29
N SER A 237 24.07 -12.56 9.99
CA SER A 237 23.05 -12.71 8.96
C SER A 237 22.59 -14.17 8.91
N LEU A 238 21.29 -14.39 9.00
CA LEU A 238 20.61 -15.58 8.53
C LEU A 238 19.50 -15.09 7.60
N ASP A 239 19.82 -15.00 6.31
CA ASP A 239 19.09 -15.71 5.27
C ASP A 239 19.68 -15.32 3.90
N ASP A 240 20.19 -16.33 3.21
CA ASP A 240 20.47 -16.31 1.79
C ASP A 240 19.15 -16.37 1.03
N ASN A 241 18.89 -15.44 0.11
CA ASN A 241 18.60 -15.87 -1.27
C ASN A 241 18.79 -14.77 -2.31
N GLU A 242 19.22 -15.24 -3.46
CA GLU A 242 19.92 -14.58 -4.54
C GLU A 242 19.06 -13.69 -5.47
N LYS A 243 19.80 -12.78 -6.15
CA LYS A 243 19.69 -12.36 -7.56
C LYS A 243 18.40 -11.67 -8.04
N ASN A 244 18.56 -10.43 -8.51
CA ASN A 244 18.55 -10.18 -9.95
C ASN A 244 19.08 -8.79 -10.33
N GLN A 245 19.85 -8.78 -11.42
CA GLN A 245 20.35 -7.64 -12.19
C GLN A 245 19.22 -6.78 -12.78
N ALA A 246 19.48 -5.49 -12.98
CA ALA A 246 19.61 -4.93 -14.34
C ALA A 246 19.86 -3.40 -14.29
N GLU A 247 20.83 -2.99 -15.09
CA GLU A 247 21.22 -1.65 -15.51
C GLU A 247 20.12 -0.96 -16.32
N VAL A 248 19.97 0.37 -16.24
CA VAL A 248 19.71 1.35 -17.32
C VAL A 248 19.96 2.76 -16.73
N ASP A 249 21.04 3.47 -17.08
CA ASP A 249 21.18 4.46 -18.17
C ASP A 249 20.34 5.75 -17.95
N GLU A 250 21.00 6.81 -17.45
CA GLU A 250 20.46 8.18 -17.31
C GLU A 250 20.84 9.02 -18.53
N LYS A 251 19.87 9.78 -19.06
CA LYS A 251 20.10 10.90 -19.98
C LYS A 251 19.60 12.19 -19.34
N ASP A 252 20.40 13.23 -19.58
CA ASP A 252 20.21 14.67 -19.35
C ASP A 252 18.77 15.17 -19.49
N ASP A 253 18.38 16.12 -18.64
CA ASP A 253 18.28 17.53 -19.10
C ASP A 253 18.04 18.54 -17.96
N GLU A 254 18.52 19.73 -18.24
CA GLU A 254 18.70 20.93 -17.42
C GLU A 254 17.38 21.60 -16.97
N LYS A 255 17.38 22.27 -15.78
CA LYS A 255 17.20 23.74 -15.65
C LYS A 255 16.93 24.25 -14.22
N GLU A 256 17.77 25.23 -13.89
CA GLU A 256 17.55 26.54 -13.26
C GLU A 256 16.98 26.72 -11.83
N GLU A 257 17.79 27.51 -11.12
CA GLU A 257 17.77 28.15 -9.81
C GLU A 257 16.52 28.96 -9.43
N SER A 258 16.29 29.04 -8.12
CA SER A 258 16.07 30.33 -7.45
C SER A 258 16.42 30.19 -5.96
N ASP A 259 17.28 31.09 -5.51
CA ASP A 259 17.69 31.35 -4.12
C ASP A 259 16.49 31.59 -3.17
N ASP A 260 16.62 31.10 -1.94
CA ASP A 260 16.38 31.93 -0.76
C ASP A 260 17.14 31.33 0.44
N ASP A 261 18.05 32.14 0.97
CA ASP A 261 18.82 31.90 2.18
C ASP A 261 17.90 32.03 3.40
N ASP A 262 17.61 30.92 4.07
CA ASP A 262 17.27 30.91 5.49
C ASP A 262 17.84 29.63 6.12
N GLU A 263 18.65 29.80 7.15
CA GLU A 263 19.26 28.75 7.97
C GLU A 263 18.19 27.97 8.76
N GLU A 264 17.38 27.15 8.09
CA GLU A 264 16.66 26.07 8.76
C GLU A 264 17.67 25.01 9.17
N GLU A 265 17.97 24.93 10.48
CA GLU A 265 18.50 23.70 11.10
C GLU A 265 17.60 22.54 10.68
N GLU A 266 17.99 21.84 9.62
CA GLU A 266 17.31 20.66 9.07
C GLU A 266 16.91 19.74 10.23
N LEU A 267 15.63 19.75 10.61
CA LEU A 267 15.17 19.14 11.86
C LEU A 267 15.52 17.66 11.85
N LEU A 268 16.60 17.28 12.56
CA LEU A 268 17.03 15.88 12.72
C LEU A 268 16.00 14.99 13.43
N THR A 269 14.86 15.56 13.85
CA THR A 269 13.84 14.95 14.70
C THR A 269 12.46 15.38 14.24
N SER A 270 11.61 14.43 13.84
CA SER A 270 10.20 14.67 13.55
C SER A 270 9.47 15.16 14.80
N ASP A 271 8.43 15.97 14.64
CA ASP A 271 7.61 16.46 15.77
C ASP A 271 6.98 15.30 16.55
N LEU A 272 6.61 14.21 15.86
CA LEU A 272 6.11 12.97 16.48
C LEU A 272 7.14 12.33 17.42
N ALA A 273 8.42 12.35 17.04
CA ALA A 273 9.50 11.80 17.85
C ALA A 273 9.70 12.60 19.14
N LYS A 274 9.66 13.93 19.04
CA LYS A 274 9.80 14.85 20.18
C LYS A 274 8.63 14.73 21.16
N GLU A 275 7.40 14.69 20.65
CA GLU A 275 6.21 14.54 21.48
C GLU A 275 6.26 13.23 22.27
N PHE A 276 6.63 12.12 21.62
CA PHE A 276 6.75 10.83 22.29
C PHE A 276 7.90 10.80 23.30
N ALA A 277 9.06 11.40 22.98
CA ALA A 277 10.22 11.48 23.87
C ALA A 277 9.93 12.22 25.20
N MET A 278 8.96 13.15 25.21
CA MET A 278 8.56 13.88 26.41
C MET A 278 7.65 13.11 27.36
N ILE A 279 6.98 12.05 26.89
CA ILE A 279 6.04 11.26 27.71
C ILE A 279 6.83 10.46 28.76
N LYS A 280 6.28 10.32 29.97
CA LYS A 280 6.88 9.53 31.07
C LYS A 280 6.03 8.35 31.52
N ASP A 281 4.72 8.52 31.47
CA ASP A 281 3.77 7.55 31.99
C ASP A 281 3.55 6.44 30.96
N TYR A 282 3.54 5.18 31.41
CA TYR A 282 3.30 4.04 30.52
C TYR A 282 1.90 4.08 29.90
N ASP A 283 0.87 4.49 30.65
CA ASP A 283 -0.50 4.58 30.14
C ASP A 283 -0.62 5.62 29.02
N ARG A 284 0.01 6.79 29.22
CA ARG A 284 0.05 7.84 28.18
C ARG A 284 0.87 7.42 26.97
N SER A 285 1.96 6.68 27.19
CA SER A 285 2.78 6.14 26.09
C SER A 285 1.97 5.12 25.27
N PHE A 286 1.18 4.27 25.93
CA PHE A 286 0.29 3.31 25.28
C PHE A 286 -0.83 4.00 24.50
N GLU A 287 -1.50 4.99 25.08
CA GLU A 287 -2.52 5.80 24.39
C GLU A 287 -1.95 6.52 23.17
N PHE A 288 -0.74 7.07 23.29
CA PHE A 288 -0.08 7.76 22.19
C PHE A 288 0.26 6.82 21.03
N ILE A 289 0.84 5.65 21.32
CA ILE A 289 1.14 4.62 20.31
C ILE A 289 -0.15 4.08 19.66
N THR A 290 -1.22 3.95 20.44
CA THR A 290 -2.53 3.50 19.92
C THR A 290 -3.12 4.53 18.95
N LYS A 291 -2.96 5.83 19.23
CA LYS A 291 -3.39 6.92 18.33
C LYS A 291 -2.47 7.10 17.13
N HIS A 292 -1.17 6.83 17.29
CA HIS A 292 -0.16 6.98 16.26
C HIS A 292 0.66 5.69 16.09
N PRO A 293 0.12 4.65 15.41
CA PRO A 293 0.83 3.39 15.19
C PRO A 293 2.14 3.55 14.39
N GLU A 294 2.23 4.61 13.58
CA GLU A 294 3.40 4.97 12.76
C GLU A 294 4.64 5.27 13.61
N VAL A 295 4.46 5.60 14.90
CA VAL A 295 5.55 5.89 15.86
C VAL A 295 6.42 4.67 16.11
N VAL A 296 5.89 3.45 15.93
CA VAL A 296 6.63 2.19 16.08
C VAL A 296 7.43 1.87 14.81
N SER A 297 8.33 2.78 14.44
CA SER A 297 9.27 2.65 13.31
C SER A 297 10.71 2.78 13.79
N GLN A 298 11.63 2.04 13.15
CA GLN A 298 13.06 2.13 13.46
C GLN A 298 13.62 3.54 13.24
N GLU A 299 13.10 4.25 12.23
CA GLU A 299 13.52 5.63 11.93
C GLU A 299 13.20 6.58 13.10
N ILE A 300 12.04 6.40 13.75
CA ILE A 300 11.61 7.24 14.88
C ILE A 300 12.42 6.90 16.14
N VAL A 301 12.74 5.62 16.35
CA VAL A 301 13.66 5.20 17.41
C VAL A 301 15.01 5.91 17.28
N ASP A 302 15.58 5.92 16.06
CA ASP A 302 16.87 6.54 15.78
C ASP A 302 16.81 8.07 15.95
N GLN A 303 15.70 8.72 15.57
CA GLN A 303 15.48 10.16 15.81
C GLN A 303 15.42 10.49 17.31
N ILE A 304 14.71 9.70 18.12
CA ILE A 304 14.62 9.91 19.57
C ILE A 304 16.01 9.70 20.22
N LEU A 305 16.80 8.73 19.75
CA LEU A 305 18.17 8.53 20.23
C LEU A 305 19.10 9.69 19.83
N ALA A 306 18.95 10.24 18.63
CA ALA A 306 19.67 11.44 18.21
C ALA A 306 19.30 12.65 19.10
N GLU A 307 18.01 12.81 19.43
CA GLU A 307 17.55 13.84 20.36
C GLU A 307 18.13 13.67 21.76
N ALA A 308 18.21 12.43 22.25
CA ALA A 308 18.83 12.11 23.52
C ALA A 308 20.31 12.50 23.54
N PHE A 309 21.03 12.24 22.45
CA PHE A 309 22.43 12.60 22.29
C PHE A 309 22.64 14.12 22.30
N GLN A 310 21.86 14.84 21.49
CA GLN A 310 21.90 16.31 21.45
C GLN A 310 21.55 16.92 22.81
N SER A 311 20.56 16.37 23.50
CA SER A 311 20.13 16.83 24.81
C SER A 311 21.18 16.59 25.89
N GLN A 312 21.92 15.48 25.80
CA GLN A 312 23.04 15.19 26.69
C GLN A 312 24.20 16.18 26.46
N LEU A 313 24.51 16.54 25.21
CA LEU A 313 25.49 17.59 24.87
C LEU A 313 25.07 18.96 25.40
N LYS A 314 23.77 19.28 25.36
CA LYS A 314 23.17 20.51 25.95
C LYS A 314 23.11 20.47 27.49
N GLY A 315 23.63 19.43 28.15
CA GLY A 315 23.64 19.28 29.61
C GLY A 315 22.29 18.87 30.23
N LYS A 316 21.28 18.55 29.42
CA LYS A 316 19.94 18.14 29.89
C LYS A 316 19.87 16.63 30.18
N ALA A 317 20.67 16.17 31.14
CA ALA A 317 20.84 14.75 31.45
C ALA A 317 19.53 13.99 31.78
N LYS A 318 18.61 14.62 32.53
CA LYS A 318 17.32 14.01 32.89
C LYS A 318 16.43 13.75 31.66
N TYR A 319 16.44 14.68 30.71
CA TYR A 319 15.66 14.57 29.49
C TYR A 319 16.29 13.54 28.53
N ALA A 320 17.61 13.55 28.40
CA ALA A 320 18.33 12.56 27.60
C ALA A 320 18.04 11.12 28.07
N LYS A 321 18.05 10.87 29.38
CA LYS A 321 17.68 9.55 29.93
C LYS A 321 16.23 9.16 29.64
N GLN A 322 15.32 10.15 29.67
CA GLN A 322 13.91 9.93 29.34
C GLN A 322 13.72 9.57 27.86
N ALA A 323 14.37 10.30 26.96
CA ALA A 323 14.34 10.00 25.52
C ALA A 323 14.89 8.59 25.23
N VAL A 324 15.99 8.18 25.88
CA VAL A 324 16.51 6.80 25.76
C VAL A 324 15.51 5.76 26.27
N HIS A 325 14.81 6.04 27.38
CA HIS A 325 13.76 5.16 27.89
C HIS A 325 12.62 4.98 26.88
N GLN A 326 12.17 6.07 26.25
CA GLN A 326 11.12 6.02 25.24
C GLN A 326 11.57 5.36 23.93
N ALA A 327 12.81 5.57 23.49
CA ALA A 327 13.38 4.88 22.34
C ALA A 327 13.40 3.36 22.53
N TRP A 328 13.85 2.88 23.70
CA TRP A 328 13.84 1.45 24.02
C TRP A 328 12.44 0.87 24.14
N LEU A 329 11.48 1.65 24.64
CA LEU A 329 10.08 1.23 24.70
C LEU A 329 9.58 0.83 23.30
N LEU A 330 9.79 1.71 22.31
CA LEU A 330 9.42 1.45 20.91
C LEU A 330 10.19 0.27 20.32
N GLN A 331 11.50 0.17 20.60
CA GLN A 331 12.33 -0.93 20.11
C GLN A 331 11.86 -2.29 20.64
N TYR A 332 11.45 -2.37 21.91
CA TYR A 332 10.85 -3.58 22.46
C TYR A 332 9.47 -3.87 21.85
N CYS A 333 8.63 -2.86 21.66
CA CYS A 333 7.34 -3.02 20.99
C CYS A 333 7.50 -3.60 19.58
N GLN A 334 8.52 -3.17 18.83
CA GLN A 334 8.84 -3.70 17.50
C GLN A 334 9.32 -5.16 17.54
N LYS A 335 10.19 -5.51 18.50
CA LYS A 335 10.72 -6.89 18.65
C LYS A 335 9.66 -7.93 19.00
N LEU A 336 8.56 -7.53 19.65
CA LEU A 336 7.49 -8.44 20.07
C LEU A 336 6.46 -8.75 18.96
N GLY A 337 6.59 -8.14 17.77
CA GLY A 337 5.75 -8.44 16.60
C GLY A 337 4.41 -7.69 16.55
N LYS A 338 3.42 -8.23 15.82
CA LYS A 338 2.16 -7.54 15.48
C LYS A 338 1.33 -7.09 16.69
N ASP A 339 1.29 -7.89 17.76
CA ASP A 339 0.63 -7.55 19.03
C ASP A 339 1.62 -7.02 20.08
N GLY A 340 2.81 -6.60 19.63
CA GLY A 340 3.94 -6.35 20.51
C GLY A 340 3.76 -5.19 21.48
N VAL A 341 2.99 -4.17 21.08
CA VAL A 341 2.66 -3.01 21.93
C VAL A 341 1.87 -3.47 23.16
N THR A 342 0.70 -4.08 22.96
CA THR A 342 -0.17 -4.53 24.07
C THR A 342 0.55 -5.54 24.96
N LEU A 343 1.34 -6.44 24.38
CA LEU A 343 2.05 -7.47 25.11
C LEU A 343 3.24 -6.92 25.93
N PHE A 344 3.93 -5.91 25.41
CA PHE A 344 4.97 -5.17 26.14
C PHE A 344 4.37 -4.45 27.35
N PHE A 345 3.32 -3.64 27.14
CA PHE A 345 2.70 -2.88 28.24
C PHE A 345 2.07 -3.79 29.30
N LYS A 346 1.46 -4.91 28.89
CA LYS A 346 0.97 -5.92 29.84
C LYS A 346 2.12 -6.50 30.67
N ARG A 347 3.29 -6.77 30.08
CA ARG A 347 4.46 -7.31 30.78
C ARG A 347 5.15 -6.30 31.69
N ILE A 348 5.27 -5.04 31.28
CA ILE A 348 5.97 -4.02 32.08
C ILE A 348 5.14 -3.50 33.26
N THR A 349 3.81 -3.53 33.13
CA THR A 349 2.87 -3.18 34.20
C THR A 349 2.54 -4.37 35.10
N SER A 350 2.86 -5.60 34.67
CA SER A 350 2.70 -6.78 35.53
C SER A 350 3.63 -6.74 36.75
N PRO A 351 3.24 -7.33 37.90
CA PRO A 351 4.07 -7.37 39.11
C PRO A 351 5.37 -8.18 39.00
N ASN A 352 5.72 -8.70 37.83
CA ASN A 352 6.90 -9.54 37.64
C ASN A 352 8.15 -8.64 37.49
N PRO A 353 9.12 -8.69 38.43
CA PRO A 353 10.26 -7.80 38.43
C PRO A 353 11.23 -8.05 37.27
N GLN A 354 11.30 -9.27 36.74
CA GLN A 354 12.35 -9.68 35.80
C GLN A 354 12.29 -8.92 34.46
N ALA A 355 11.09 -8.72 33.90
CA ALA A 355 10.94 -8.02 32.61
C ALA A 355 11.31 -6.53 32.73
N ARG A 356 10.94 -5.92 33.86
CA ARG A 356 11.24 -4.51 34.13
C ARG A 356 12.72 -4.28 34.42
N GLU A 357 13.38 -5.22 35.11
CA GLU A 357 14.81 -5.16 35.39
C GLU A 357 15.65 -5.26 34.12
N VAL A 358 15.35 -6.21 33.23
CA VAL A 358 16.05 -6.35 31.94
C VAL A 358 15.87 -5.09 31.09
N PHE A 359 14.64 -4.59 30.98
CA PHE A 359 14.36 -3.37 30.24
C PHE A 359 15.11 -2.15 30.81
N MET A 360 15.09 -1.95 32.13
CA MET A 360 15.81 -0.84 32.77
C MET A 360 17.32 -0.97 32.66
N LYS A 361 17.85 -2.20 32.65
CA LYS A 361 19.28 -2.45 32.43
C LYS A 361 19.70 -1.97 31.04
N ASP A 362 18.97 -2.32 29.99
CA ASP A 362 19.26 -1.89 28.62
C ASP A 362 19.19 -0.36 28.46
N VAL A 363 18.19 0.28 29.06
CA VAL A 363 18.04 1.74 29.08
C VAL A 363 19.23 2.42 29.77
N ASN A 364 19.68 1.88 30.92
CA ASN A 364 20.81 2.46 31.63
C ASN A 364 22.13 2.24 30.86
N GLU A 365 22.39 1.03 30.34
CA GLU A 365 23.60 0.74 29.57
C GLU A 365 23.74 1.64 28.34
N THR A 366 22.64 1.88 27.63
CA THR A 366 22.65 2.76 26.46
C THR A 366 22.80 4.23 26.84
N TYR A 367 22.14 4.68 27.91
CA TYR A 367 22.33 6.03 28.42
C TYR A 367 23.78 6.28 28.87
N ASP A 368 24.41 5.31 29.55
CA ASP A 368 25.80 5.42 29.99
C ASP A 368 26.75 5.52 28.80
N ARG A 369 26.55 4.73 27.73
CA ARG A 369 27.32 4.85 26.48
C ARG A 369 27.16 6.23 25.82
N ILE A 370 25.94 6.77 25.78
CA ILE A 370 25.67 8.12 25.25
C ILE A 370 26.39 9.17 26.09
N ARG A 371 26.35 9.04 27.42
CA ARG A 371 27.02 9.93 28.35
C ARG A 371 28.54 9.91 28.17
N GLU A 372 29.16 8.74 28.11
CA GLU A 372 30.60 8.59 27.88
C GLU A 372 31.03 9.21 26.55
N ARG A 373 30.30 8.92 25.46
CA ARG A 373 30.57 9.52 24.15
C ARG A 373 30.44 11.04 24.16
N CYS A 374 29.40 11.58 24.78
CA CYS A 374 29.23 13.03 24.92
C CYS A 374 30.36 13.67 25.73
N GLN A 375 30.85 12.99 26.78
CA GLN A 375 31.98 13.46 27.59
C GLN A 375 33.29 13.47 26.78
N ILE A 376 33.54 12.42 26.00
CA ILE A 376 34.71 12.34 25.11
C ILE A 376 34.64 13.48 24.07
N MET A 377 33.49 13.69 23.42
CA MET A 377 33.33 14.77 22.45
C MET A 377 33.47 16.16 23.06
N ALA A 378 32.97 16.37 24.28
CA ALA A 378 33.15 17.64 24.99
C ALA A 378 34.62 17.88 25.38
N ALA A 379 35.34 16.84 25.79
CA ALA A 379 36.78 16.88 26.07
C ALA A 379 37.61 17.10 24.80
N GLU A 380 37.25 16.48 23.67
CA GLU A 380 37.93 16.67 22.39
C GLU A 380 37.75 18.10 21.86
N LYS A 381 36.54 18.66 21.99
CA LYS A 381 36.27 20.08 21.67
C LYS A 381 37.04 21.07 22.54
N THR A 382 37.47 20.66 23.74
CA THR A 382 38.31 21.50 24.62
C THR A 382 39.81 21.27 24.44
N GLN A 383 40.22 20.13 23.86
CA GLN A 383 41.64 19.81 23.59
C GLN A 383 42.10 20.18 22.18
N LYS A 384 41.21 20.27 21.19
CA LYS A 384 41.52 20.94 19.92
C LYS A 384 41.54 22.45 20.18
N PRO A 385 42.65 23.18 19.90
CA PRO A 385 42.56 24.63 19.83
C PRO A 385 41.49 24.93 18.78
N GLN A 386 40.47 25.69 19.18
CA GLN A 386 39.49 26.22 18.26
C GLN A 386 40.25 26.82 17.08
N PRO A 387 39.91 26.53 15.81
CA PRO A 387 40.31 27.45 14.76
C PRO A 387 39.70 28.79 15.17
N ALA A 388 40.55 29.73 15.57
CA ALA A 388 40.17 31.12 15.63
C ALA A 388 39.46 31.41 14.31
N LYS A 389 38.28 32.07 14.39
CA LYS A 389 37.52 32.64 13.27
C LYS A 389 38.36 32.66 11.99
N GLN A 390 37.99 31.86 10.99
CA GLN A 390 38.50 32.05 9.64
C GLN A 390 38.11 33.46 9.21
N VAL A 391 39.00 34.41 9.48
CA VAL A 391 39.04 35.67 8.78
C VAL A 391 39.81 35.30 7.52
N GLU A 392 39.15 35.34 6.38
CA GLU A 392 39.82 35.21 5.08
C GLU A 392 41.01 36.19 5.07
N GLN A 393 42.20 35.72 4.72
CA GLN A 393 43.41 36.54 4.68
C GLN A 393 43.81 36.72 3.22
N ILE A 394 44.02 37.96 2.81
CA ILE A 394 44.47 38.28 1.45
C ILE A 394 45.98 38.16 1.41
N GLN A 395 46.50 37.23 0.60
CA GLN A 395 47.93 37.04 0.36
C GLN A 395 48.26 37.32 -1.11
N ILE A 396 49.29 38.12 -1.37
CA ILE A 396 49.79 38.35 -2.73
C ILE A 396 50.73 37.20 -3.08
N GLU A 397 50.32 36.36 -4.04
CA GLU A 397 51.15 35.31 -4.64
C GLU A 397 51.36 35.64 -6.13
N VAL A 398 52.62 35.68 -6.56
CA VAL A 398 52.95 35.88 -7.98
C VAL A 398 52.94 34.49 -8.63
N THR A 399 51.98 34.24 -9.51
CA THR A 399 51.76 32.92 -10.13
C THR A 399 52.81 32.53 -11.17
N ASP A 400 53.56 33.50 -11.72
CA ASP A 400 54.59 33.27 -12.71
C ASP A 400 56.01 33.55 -12.16
N PRO A 401 56.94 32.57 -12.19
CA PRO A 401 58.29 32.72 -11.63
C PRO A 401 59.18 33.75 -12.36
N ASN A 402 58.74 34.25 -13.52
CA ASN A 402 59.44 35.28 -14.30
C ASN A 402 58.88 36.70 -14.07
N MET A 403 57.89 36.87 -13.21
CA MET A 403 57.35 38.18 -12.84
C MET A 403 57.81 38.56 -11.43
N SER A 404 58.22 39.82 -11.26
CA SER A 404 58.60 40.36 -9.94
C SER A 404 57.69 41.52 -9.58
N LEU A 405 57.24 41.56 -8.32
CA LEU A 405 56.51 42.70 -7.78
C LEU A 405 57.47 43.87 -7.58
N ASN A 406 57.31 44.92 -8.38
CA ASN A 406 58.05 46.17 -8.24
C ASN A 406 57.24 47.14 -7.37
N VAL A 407 57.87 47.60 -6.28
CA VAL A 407 57.28 48.59 -5.38
C VAL A 407 57.91 49.94 -5.66
N ARG A 408 57.14 50.91 -6.17
CA ARG A 408 57.58 52.30 -6.41
C ARG A 408 57.04 53.20 -5.32
N VAL A 409 57.90 53.60 -4.39
CA VAL A 409 57.54 54.55 -3.32
C VAL A 409 57.57 55.98 -3.88
N PRO A 410 56.48 56.76 -3.84
CA PRO A 410 56.46 58.14 -4.35
C PRO A 410 57.35 59.09 -3.54
N ASP A 411 58.08 59.98 -4.23
CA ASP A 411 58.97 60.97 -3.61
C ASP A 411 58.24 62.17 -2.98
N GLU A 412 58.73 62.63 -1.83
CA GLU A 412 58.14 63.74 -1.06
C GLU A 412 58.28 65.12 -1.74
N ASN A 413 59.21 65.28 -2.70
CA ASN A 413 59.53 66.55 -3.36
C ASN A 413 59.28 66.56 -4.88
N ALA A 414 58.38 65.71 -5.39
CA ALA A 414 58.08 65.67 -6.82
C ALA A 414 57.58 67.04 -7.36
N ALA A 415 58.14 67.49 -8.49
CA ALA A 415 57.81 68.77 -9.11
C ALA A 415 56.39 68.79 -9.73
N ASP A 416 55.88 67.61 -10.12
CA ASP A 416 54.62 67.43 -10.85
C ASP A 416 53.40 67.32 -9.92
N GLU A 417 52.25 67.86 -10.36
CA GLU A 417 50.99 67.80 -9.60
C GLU A 417 50.51 66.35 -9.38
N GLU A 418 50.84 65.43 -10.29
CA GLU A 418 50.51 64.02 -10.19
C GLU A 418 51.35 63.29 -9.14
N GLY A 419 52.65 63.60 -9.03
CA GLY A 419 53.53 63.04 -8.00
C GLY A 419 53.10 63.45 -6.58
N LYS A 420 52.64 64.70 -6.41
CA LYS A 420 52.09 65.18 -5.14
C LYS A 420 50.81 64.46 -4.72
N LYS A 421 49.94 64.11 -5.69
CA LYS A 421 48.72 63.34 -5.43
C LYS A 421 49.04 61.89 -5.03
N LYS A 422 49.99 61.24 -5.71
CA LYS A 422 50.46 59.89 -5.35
C LYS A 422 51.06 59.84 -3.94
N TYR A 423 51.84 60.86 -3.56
CA TYR A 423 52.40 60.96 -2.22
C TYR A 423 51.33 61.24 -1.13
N GLN A 424 50.28 62.00 -1.45
CA GLN A 424 49.14 62.18 -0.55
C GLN A 424 48.39 60.86 -0.32
N LEU A 425 48.16 60.06 -1.37
CA LEU A 425 47.56 58.73 -1.24
C LEU A 425 48.46 57.79 -0.42
N PHE A 426 49.77 57.81 -0.62
CA PHE A 426 50.71 57.04 0.20
C PHE A 426 50.61 57.37 1.69
N LYS A 427 50.41 58.65 2.05
CA LYS A 427 50.20 59.08 3.44
C LYS A 427 48.89 58.59 4.07
N THR A 428 47.90 58.21 3.26
CA THR A 428 46.63 57.65 3.78
C THR A 428 46.73 56.19 4.20
N LEU A 429 47.79 55.49 3.80
CA LEU A 429 48.01 54.08 4.13
C LEU A 429 48.43 53.91 5.62
N PRO A 430 48.19 52.75 6.26
CA PRO A 430 48.67 52.49 7.62
C PRO A 430 50.19 52.55 7.74
N GLU A 431 50.71 53.07 8.85
CA GLU A 431 52.17 53.24 9.09
C GLU A 431 52.94 51.91 8.97
N ASP A 432 52.37 50.82 9.47
CA ASP A 432 52.95 49.48 9.40
C ASP A 432 53.07 48.99 7.94
N PHE A 433 52.08 49.32 7.10
CA PHE A 433 52.08 48.95 5.68
C PHE A 433 53.01 49.86 4.86
N GLN A 434 53.07 51.17 5.17
CA GLN A 434 54.05 52.08 4.56
C GLN A 434 55.50 51.64 4.84
N ALA A 435 55.77 51.15 6.06
CA ALA A 435 57.07 50.60 6.41
C ALA A 435 57.38 49.32 5.64
N ALA A 436 56.40 48.43 5.46
CA ALA A 436 56.55 47.23 4.64
C ALA A 436 56.83 47.55 3.17
N LEU A 437 56.12 48.52 2.58
CA LEU A 437 56.32 48.96 1.19
C LEU A 437 57.74 49.52 0.96
N LYS A 438 58.30 50.25 1.94
CA LYS A 438 59.69 50.75 1.86
C LYS A 438 60.75 49.64 1.85
N THR A 439 60.43 48.46 2.38
CA THR A 439 61.37 47.33 2.39
C THR A 439 61.40 46.56 1.07
N THR A 440 60.45 46.79 0.16
CA THR A 440 60.33 46.09 -1.14
C THR A 440 60.25 44.55 -1.06
N GLU A 441 60.14 43.98 0.15
CA GLU A 441 60.08 42.53 0.38
C GLU A 441 58.63 42.04 0.46
N ILE A 442 58.26 41.12 -0.43
CA ILE A 442 56.92 40.51 -0.51
C ILE A 442 56.52 39.82 0.81
N THR A 443 57.48 39.21 1.51
CA THR A 443 57.26 38.52 2.79
C THR A 443 56.79 39.45 3.90
N LYS A 444 57.32 40.68 3.96
CA LYS A 444 56.93 41.70 4.94
C LYS A 444 55.57 42.31 4.59
N ILE A 445 55.30 42.52 3.30
CA ILE A 445 54.01 43.03 2.81
C ILE A 445 52.89 42.02 3.12
N ASN A 446 53.08 40.74 2.81
CA ASN A 446 52.11 39.67 3.08
C ASN A 446 51.87 39.46 4.59
N LYS A 447 52.90 39.68 5.42
CA LYS A 447 52.73 39.62 6.89
C LYS A 447 51.76 40.70 7.38
N VAL A 448 51.90 41.93 6.90
CA VAL A 448 51.01 43.04 7.32
C VAL A 448 49.60 42.87 6.75
N LEU A 449 49.45 42.35 5.53
CA LEU A 449 48.14 42.01 4.95
C LEU A 449 47.43 40.89 5.72
N GLY A 450 48.17 39.91 6.26
CA GLY A 450 47.60 38.84 7.10
C GLY A 450 47.16 39.28 8.49
N GLU A 451 47.67 40.40 9.00
CA GLU A 451 47.30 40.96 10.32
C GLU A 451 46.02 41.84 10.25
N MET A 452 45.54 42.19 9.05
CA MET A 452 44.35 43.02 8.84
C MET A 452 43.14 42.23 8.30
N THR A 453 41.93 42.79 8.42
CA THR A 453 40.68 42.19 7.91
C THR A 453 40.59 42.33 6.39
N VAL A 454 39.91 41.39 5.71
CA VAL A 454 39.70 41.37 4.23
C VAL A 454 39.35 42.75 3.67
N GLU A 455 38.29 43.38 4.19
CA GLU A 455 37.80 44.68 3.71
C GLU A 455 38.86 45.79 3.79
N LYS A 456 39.72 45.74 4.82
CA LYS A 456 40.81 46.71 4.99
C LYS A 456 41.97 46.42 4.05
N ALA A 457 42.28 45.15 3.84
CA ALA A 457 43.31 44.73 2.89
C ALA A 457 42.94 45.12 1.45
N GLU A 458 41.68 44.93 1.03
CA GLU A 458 41.22 45.34 -0.31
C GLU A 458 41.30 46.84 -0.50
N HIS A 459 40.83 47.63 0.47
CA HIS A 459 40.90 49.09 0.39
C HIS A 459 42.35 49.59 0.32
N VAL A 460 43.26 48.98 1.10
CA VAL A 460 44.69 49.31 1.06
C VAL A 460 45.30 48.97 -0.29
N LEU A 461 44.96 47.82 -0.88
CA LEU A 461 45.42 47.42 -2.21
C LEU A 461 44.85 48.32 -3.32
N GLN A 462 43.60 48.75 -3.20
CA GLN A 462 42.98 49.69 -4.15
C GLN A 462 43.68 51.05 -4.14
N VAL A 463 43.98 51.59 -2.96
CA VAL A 463 44.76 52.85 -2.81
C VAL A 463 46.18 52.68 -3.39
N CYS A 464 46.78 51.49 -3.27
CA CYS A 464 48.09 51.20 -3.87
C CYS A 464 48.04 51.11 -5.40
N GLY A 465 46.94 50.62 -5.97
CA GLY A 465 46.69 50.63 -7.41
C GLY A 465 46.50 52.05 -7.96
N ASP A 466 45.68 52.86 -7.28
CA ASP A 466 45.42 54.26 -7.69
C ASP A 466 46.67 55.15 -7.59
N ALA A 467 47.55 54.86 -6.63
CA ALA A 467 48.82 55.56 -6.47
C ALA A 467 49.96 54.96 -7.31
N ASP A 468 49.72 53.87 -8.05
CA ASP A 468 50.70 53.17 -8.89
C ASP A 468 51.96 52.76 -8.10
N ILE A 469 51.73 52.28 -6.86
CA ILE A 469 52.78 51.90 -5.91
C ILE A 469 53.21 50.44 -6.11
N LEU A 470 52.28 49.57 -6.50
CA LEU A 470 52.49 48.14 -6.71
C LEU A 470 52.28 47.80 -8.20
N SER A 471 53.36 47.49 -8.91
CA SER A 471 53.29 47.01 -10.29
C SER A 471 53.93 45.63 -10.44
N ILE A 472 53.40 44.80 -11.34
CA ILE A 472 53.93 43.47 -11.66
C ILE A 472 54.57 43.58 -13.05
N GLU A 473 55.89 43.55 -13.13
CA GLU A 473 56.64 43.65 -14.39
C GLU A 473 57.41 42.35 -14.67
N PRO A 474 57.63 42.00 -15.96
CA PRO A 474 58.46 40.86 -16.34
C PRO A 474 59.91 41.14 -15.96
N GLY A 475 60.53 40.25 -15.20
CA GLY A 475 61.92 40.37 -14.78
C GLY A 475 62.86 40.37 -16.00
N ILE A 476 63.73 41.37 -16.10
CA ILE A 476 64.75 41.45 -17.16
C ILE A 476 65.86 40.44 -16.80
N ILE A 477 66.08 39.45 -17.66
CA ILE A 477 67.13 38.44 -17.50
C ILE A 477 68.37 38.94 -18.25
N ASP A 478 69.39 39.42 -17.51
CA ASP A 478 70.72 39.71 -18.08
C ASP A 478 71.50 38.39 -18.22
N THR A 479 71.81 37.98 -19.46
CA THR A 479 72.35 36.66 -19.79
C THR A 479 73.89 36.60 -19.80
N THR A 480 74.60 37.41 -19.00
CA THR A 480 76.08 37.35 -18.98
C THR A 480 76.74 36.90 -17.69
N GLN A 481 76.08 36.93 -16.52
CA GLN A 481 76.47 36.16 -15.33
C GLN A 481 75.19 35.82 -14.54
N GLY A 482 75.00 34.55 -14.15
CA GLY A 482 73.75 34.04 -13.58
C GLY A 482 73.42 34.51 -12.16
N GLU A 483 73.41 35.83 -11.92
CA GLU A 483 72.84 36.48 -10.74
C GLU A 483 71.98 37.66 -11.19
N VAL A 484 70.77 37.78 -10.64
CA VAL A 484 69.83 38.87 -10.92
C VAL A 484 70.28 40.10 -10.12
N VAL A 485 70.93 41.07 -10.77
CA VAL A 485 71.29 42.35 -10.15
C VAL A 485 70.23 43.39 -10.51
N PRO A 486 69.63 44.11 -9.54
CA PRO A 486 68.70 45.18 -9.83
C PRO A 486 69.42 46.41 -10.40
N GLY A 487 69.08 46.75 -11.65
CA GLY A 487 69.13 48.10 -12.24
C GLY A 487 70.43 48.90 -12.08
N GLN A 488 71.37 48.74 -13.02
CA GLN A 488 72.26 49.85 -13.40
C GLN A 488 71.91 50.32 -14.81
N GLU A 489 71.71 51.63 -14.94
CA GLU A 489 71.44 52.34 -16.18
C GLU A 489 72.58 52.15 -17.19
N ILE A 490 72.25 51.86 -18.45
CA ILE A 490 73.20 51.94 -19.57
C ILE A 490 72.78 53.12 -20.45
N ASP A 491 73.54 54.20 -20.35
CA ASP A 491 73.45 55.38 -21.22
C ASP A 491 73.80 55.01 -22.66
N ASN A 492 72.84 55.13 -23.57
CA ASN A 492 73.09 55.08 -25.02
C ASN A 492 73.60 56.45 -25.51
N VAL A 493 74.92 56.57 -25.71
CA VAL A 493 75.50 57.62 -26.57
C VAL A 493 76.07 56.98 -27.83
N SER A 494 75.49 57.40 -28.96
CA SER A 494 75.87 57.12 -30.34
C SER A 494 77.35 57.37 -30.65
N HIS A 495 78.02 56.46 -31.37
CA HIS A 495 78.98 56.81 -32.43
C HIS A 495 79.28 55.64 -33.39
N ASP A 496 78.92 55.87 -34.65
CA ASP A 496 79.56 55.54 -35.92
C ASP A 496 80.51 54.34 -36.12
N ASP A 497 80.25 53.73 -37.28
CA ASP A 497 81.20 53.38 -38.35
C ASP A 497 81.80 51.96 -38.46
N LYS A 498 81.55 51.42 -39.66
CA LYS A 498 82.45 50.66 -40.56
C LYS A 498 82.59 49.13 -40.43
N LYS A 499 81.97 48.49 -41.43
CA LYS A 499 82.57 47.64 -42.48
C LYS A 499 83.22 46.29 -42.11
N ALA A 500 82.63 45.27 -42.73
CA ALA A 500 83.21 44.33 -43.70
C ALA A 500 83.96 43.09 -43.21
N ASP A 501 83.53 41.97 -43.82
CA ASP A 501 84.29 40.81 -44.30
C ASP A 501 85.29 40.14 -43.34
N LEU A 502 84.93 38.95 -42.88
CA LEU A 502 85.54 37.68 -43.33
C LEU A 502 84.76 36.45 -42.83
#